data_AF-D5T307-F1
#
_entry.id   AF-D5T307-F1
#
_cell.length_a   1.000
_cell.length_b   1.000
_cell.length_c   1.000
_cell.angle_alpha   90.00
_cell.angle_beta   90.00
_cell.angle_gamma   90.00
#
_symmetry.space_group_name_H-M   'P 1'
#
loop_
_entity.id
_entity.type
_entity.pdbx_description
1 polymer ?
#
loop_
_entity_poly.entity_id
_entity_poly.type
_entity_poly.pdbx_seq_one_letter_code
_entity_poly.pdbx_strand_id
1 'polypeptide(L)' 'MSEKNYIARMREKIGHEGMIFVSAYGVLWNDRHDAILLEKRWDSETGWGFPGGYLEYGDSPMQAVV' A
#
# COMPACT_ATOMS: atom_id res chain seq x y z
N MET A 1 -3.69 18.79 13.96
CA MET A 1 -2.84 18.17 12.92
C MET A 1 -2.82 16.68 13.22
N SER A 2 -3.16 15.83 12.25
CA SER A 2 -2.99 14.37 12.42
C SER A 2 -1.53 14.07 12.76
N GLU A 3 -1.29 13.11 13.65
CA GLU A 3 0.04 12.58 13.88
C GLU A 3 0.62 12.05 12.56
N LYS A 4 1.91 12.28 12.31
CA LYS A 4 2.59 11.84 11.08
C LYS A 4 2.92 10.36 11.21
N ASN A 5 2.59 9.58 10.18
CA ASN A 5 2.89 8.17 10.14
C ASN A 5 4.40 7.88 10.02
N TYR A 6 4.79 6.60 10.13
CA TYR A 6 6.21 6.22 10.16
C TYR A 6 6.95 6.67 8.91
N ILE A 7 6.34 6.46 7.74
CA ILE A 7 6.95 6.80 6.44
C ILE A 7 7.21 8.31 6.33
N ALA A 8 6.23 9.14 6.69
CA ALA A 8 6.38 10.60 6.67
C ALA A 8 7.49 11.06 7.61
N ARG A 9 7.57 10.49 8.82
CA ARG A 9 8.64 10.80 9.79
C ARG A 9 10.03 10.39 9.29
N MET A 10 10.14 9.30 8.53
CA MET A 10 11.41 8.87 7.95
C MET A 10 11.83 9.79 6.80
N ARG A 11 10.90 10.21 5.95
CA ARG A 11 11.17 11.14 4.83
C ARG A 11 11.75 12.48 5.30
N GLU A 12 11.33 12.96 6.46
CA GLU A 12 11.93 14.15 7.09
C GLU A 12 13.39 13.98 7.49
N LYS A 13 13.81 12.76 7.81
CA LYS A 13 15.16 12.46 8.29
C LYS A 13 16.15 12.18 7.16
N ILE A 14 15.69 11.47 6.13
CA ILE A 14 16.57 10.96 5.07
C ILE A 14 16.30 11.59 3.69
N GLY A 15 15.32 12.46 3.59
CA GLY A 15 14.92 13.08 2.33
C GLY A 15 14.47 12.05 1.29
N HIS A 16 15.05 12.14 0.09
CA HIS A 16 14.71 11.31 -1.06
C HIS A 16 15.53 10.02 -1.17
N GLU A 17 16.34 9.68 -0.17
CA GLU A 17 17.09 8.42 -0.15
C GLU A 17 16.15 7.20 -0.24
N GLY A 18 16.60 6.16 -0.93
CA GLY A 18 15.84 4.93 -1.11
C GLY A 18 15.46 4.29 0.23
N MET A 19 14.26 3.73 0.31
CA MET A 19 13.80 2.97 1.48
C MET A 19 13.23 1.63 1.04
N ILE A 20 13.50 0.60 1.84
CA ILE A 20 12.87 -0.71 1.70
C ILE A 20 11.61 -0.70 2.55
N PHE A 21 10.47 -1.02 1.93
CA PHE A 21 9.18 -1.12 2.61
C PHE A 21 8.61 -2.53 2.47
N VAL A 22 7.93 -2.97 3.51
CA VAL A 22 7.04 -4.14 3.42
C VAL A 22 5.70 -3.64 2.90
N SER A 23 5.09 -4.41 2.00
CA SER A 23 3.76 -4.14 1.47
C SER A 23 2.89 -5.39 1.53
N ALA A 24 1.58 -5.18 1.61
CA ALA A 24 0.59 -6.23 1.51
C ALA A 24 -0.47 -5.80 0.49
N TYR A 25 -0.96 -6.77 -0.28
CA TYR A 25 -1.95 -6.58 -1.33
C TYR A 25 -3.02 -7.66 -1.24
N GLY A 26 -4.26 -7.25 -1.47
CA GLY A 26 -5.42 -8.13 -1.48
C GLY A 26 -5.82 -8.51 -2.90
N VAL A 27 -6.28 -9.75 -3.07
CA VAL A 27 -6.99 -10.19 -4.27
C VAL A 27 -8.43 -10.45 -3.88
N LEU A 28 -9.32 -9.58 -4.35
CA LEU A 28 -10.76 -9.70 -4.10
C LEU A 28 -11.46 -10.14 -5.37
N TRP A 29 -12.20 -11.24 -5.29
CA TRP A 29 -13.07 -11.72 -6.36
C TRP A 29 -14.46 -11.10 -6.20
N ASN A 30 -15.18 -10.95 -7.31
CA ASN A 30 -16.62 -10.76 -7.24
C ASN A 30 -17.33 -12.06 -6.84
N ASP A 31 -18.62 -11.99 -6.54
CA ASP A 31 -19.40 -13.15 -6.06
C ASP A 31 -19.39 -14.36 -7.02
N ARG A 32 -19.22 -14.13 -8.33
CA ARG A 32 -19.18 -15.18 -9.35
C ARG A 32 -17.80 -15.80 -9.55
N HIS A 33 -16.75 -15.24 -8.94
CA HIS A 33 -15.36 -15.64 -9.12
C HIS A 33 -14.88 -15.59 -10.59
N ASP A 34 -15.41 -14.66 -11.39
CA ASP A 34 -15.02 -14.46 -12.80
C ASP A 34 -14.28 -13.12 -13.04
N ALA A 35 -14.23 -12.25 -12.03
CA ALA A 35 -13.50 -10.99 -12.08
C ALA A 35 -12.84 -10.69 -10.73
N ILE A 36 -11.74 -9.94 -10.78
CA ILE A 36 -11.01 -9.43 -9.62
C ILE A 36 -11.06 -7.90 -9.53
N LEU A 37 -10.98 -7.37 -8.32
CA LEU A 37 -10.83 -5.93 -8.08
C LEU A 37 -9.39 -5.51 -8.34
N LEU A 38 -9.24 -4.46 -9.16
CA LEU A 38 -7.97 -3.77 -9.39
C LEU A 38 -8.17 -2.26 -9.23
N GLU A 39 -7.11 -1.56 -8.83
CA GLU A 39 -7.10 -0.11 -8.68
C GLU A 39 -6.26 0.58 -9.75
N LYS A 40 -6.73 1.74 -10.22
CA LYS A 40 -5.94 2.63 -11.07
C LYS A 40 -5.11 3.52 -10.17
N ARG A 41 -3.81 3.27 -10.15
CA ARG A 41 -2.90 4.08 -9.32
C ARG A 41 -2.75 5.48 -9.89
N TRP A 42 -2.72 6.48 -9.02
CA TRP A 42 -2.55 7.88 -9.43
C TRP A 42 -1.12 8.18 -9.90
N ASP A 43 -0.14 7.41 -9.43
CA ASP A 43 1.30 7.56 -9.71
C ASP A 43 1.77 6.71 -10.90
N SER A 44 0.87 5.97 -11.55
CA SER A 44 1.18 5.18 -12.75
C SER A 44 0.26 5.57 -13.90
N GLU A 45 0.87 5.92 -15.03
CA GLU A 45 0.14 6.18 -16.27
C GLU A 45 -0.27 4.90 -17.00
N THR A 46 0.31 3.75 -16.62
CA THR A 46 0.08 2.46 -17.28
C THR A 46 -0.34 1.37 -16.30
N GLY A 47 -1.24 0.51 -16.76
CA GLY A 47 -1.68 -0.68 -16.02
C GLY A 47 -2.65 -0.44 -14.87
N TRP A 48 -2.89 -1.51 -14.13
CA TRP A 48 -3.75 -1.57 -12.95
C TRP A 48 -3.02 -2.37 -11.87
N GLY A 49 -3.20 -2.00 -10.60
CA GLY A 49 -2.59 -2.67 -9.46
C GLY A 49 -3.60 -3.45 -8.63
N PHE A 50 -3.11 -4.38 -7.81
CA PHE A 50 -3.93 -4.92 -6.73
C PHE A 50 -4.15 -3.85 -5.66
N PRO A 51 -5.33 -3.78 -5.05
CA PRO A 51 -5.54 -2.91 -3.90
C PRO A 51 -4.59 -3.30 -2.76
N GLY A 52 -3.87 -2.32 -2.23
CA GLY A 52 -2.95 -2.54 -1.12
C GLY A 52 -2.07 -1.33 -0.84
N GLY A 53 -1.01 -1.56 -0.05
CA GLY A 53 -0.14 -0.47 0.37
C GLY A 53 1.03 -0.91 1.21
N TYR A 54 1.77 0.09 1.71
CA TYR A 54 2.84 -0.13 2.67
C TYR A 54 2.29 -0.38 4.06
N LEU A 55 2.96 -1.25 4.81
CA LEU A 55 2.63 -1.51 6.21
C LEU A 55 3.06 -0.32 7.09
N GLU A 56 2.26 0.00 8.11
CA GLU A 56 2.74 0.83 9.21
C GLU A 56 3.63 0.02 10.14
N TYR A 57 4.47 0.72 10.92
CA TYR A 57 5.40 0.06 11.82
C TYR A 57 4.65 -0.71 12.91
N GLY A 58 4.87 -2.02 12.97
CA GLY A 58 4.26 -2.92 13.95
C GLY A 58 3.06 -3.72 13.43
N ASP A 59 2.54 -3.40 12.24
CA ASP A 59 1.47 -4.19 11.63
C ASP A 59 1.96 -5.56 11.16
N SER A 60 1.13 -6.58 11.33
CA SER A 60 1.26 -7.82 10.56
C SER A 60 0.68 -7.64 9.15
N PRO A 61 1.15 -8.43 8.15
CA PRO A 61 0.58 -8.38 6.80
C PRO A 61 -0.93 -8.60 6.76
N MET A 62 -1.48 -9.45 7.65
CA MET A 62 -2.91 -9.70 7.75
C MET A 62 -3.69 -8.50 8.29
N GLN A 63 -3.11 -7.69 9.17
CA GLN A 63 -3.76 -6.47 9.65
C GLN A 63 -3.77 -5.37 8.59
N ALA A 64 -2.69 -5.28 7.81
CA ALA A 64 -2.51 -4.20 6.83
C ALA A 64 -3.31 -4.37 5.54
N VAL A 65 -3.77 -5.59 5.23
CA VAL A 65 -4.49 -5.90 3.98
C VAL A 65 -6.02 -5.80 4.10
N VAL A 66 -6.55 -5.62 5.31
CA VAL A 66 -7.98 -5.65 5.63
C VAL A 66 -8.63 -4.29 5.46
#